data_AF-A0A017HC99-F1
#
_entry.id   AF-A0A017HC99-F1
#
_cell.length_a   1.000
_cell.length_b   1.000
_cell.length_c   1.000
_cell.angle_alpha   90.00
_cell.angle_beta   90.00
_cell.angle_gamma   90.00
#
_symmetry.space_group_name_H-M   'P 1'
#
loop_
_entity.id
_entity.type
_entity.pdbx_description
1 polymer ?
#
loop_
_entity_poly.entity_id
_entity_poly.type
_entity_poly.pdbx_seq_one_letter_code
_entity_poly.pdbx_strand_id
1 'polypeptide(L)'
;MPDSRSYLHTLMRGAVRKHFPKQACAALEIAEYWGGAGASADYAAFSRKMNGTREWSLSDAVAIYHLTGSRRILDAIQSEGSDDLPTDPAALLAHATSLIKEGGEGAAALIDAGQGGCLDEAEAQLVDIAEAAARALAAVRAMRGAA
;
A
#
# COMPACT_ATOMS: atom_id res chain seq x y z
N MET A 1 -7.09 -7.00 -23.11
CA MET A 1 -7.53 -6.47 -21.81
C MET A 1 -7.24 -4.97 -21.79
N PRO A 2 -8.04 -4.13 -21.12
CA PRO A 2 -7.58 -2.78 -20.79
C PRO A 2 -6.25 -2.90 -20.04
N ASP A 3 -5.29 -2.04 -20.35
CA ASP A 3 -4.04 -1.93 -19.62
C ASP A 3 -4.35 -1.78 -18.12
N SER A 4 -3.90 -2.74 -17.30
CA SER A 4 -4.21 -2.81 -15.88
C SER A 4 -3.88 -1.51 -15.16
N ARG A 5 -2.79 -0.84 -15.58
CA ARG A 5 -2.39 0.46 -15.04
C ARG A 5 -3.39 1.55 -15.36
N SER A 6 -3.93 1.54 -16.57
CA SER A 6 -5.00 2.46 -17.00
C SER A 6 -6.29 2.21 -16.22
N TYR A 7 -6.58 0.94 -15.90
CA TYR A 7 -7.73 0.57 -15.08
C TYR A 7 -7.57 1.01 -13.62
N LEU A 8 -6.41 0.75 -13.00
CA LEU A 8 -6.11 1.20 -11.63
C LEU A 8 -6.15 2.73 -11.54
N HIS A 9 -5.55 3.44 -12.49
CA HIS A 9 -5.63 4.90 -12.56
C HIS A 9 -7.07 5.40 -12.59
N THR A 10 -7.92 4.76 -13.40
CA THR A 10 -9.33 5.11 -13.51
C THR A 10 -10.08 4.89 -12.20
N LEU A 11 -9.82 3.78 -11.50
CA LEU A 11 -10.42 3.47 -10.20
C LEU A 11 -9.99 4.47 -9.13
N MET A 12 -8.70 4.75 -9.04
CA MET A 12 -8.11 5.70 -8.09
C MET A 12 -8.71 7.10 -8.28
N ARG A 13 -8.72 7.60 -9.51
CA ARG A 13 -9.32 8.90 -9.85
C ARG A 13 -10.81 8.93 -9.56
N GLY A 14 -11.52 7.84 -9.84
CA GLY A 14 -12.95 7.70 -9.57
C GLY A 14 -13.26 7.76 -8.08
N ALA A 15 -12.48 7.07 -7.25
CA ALA A 15 -12.63 7.10 -5.79
C ALA A 15 -12.40 8.51 -5.24
N VAL A 16 -11.33 9.18 -5.70
CA VAL A 16 -11.04 10.57 -5.29
C VAL A 16 -12.20 11.51 -5.63
N ARG A 17 -12.72 11.46 -6.87
CA ARG A 17 -13.81 12.34 -7.30
C ARG A 17 -15.13 12.08 -6.59
N LYS A 18 -15.38 10.84 -6.17
CA LYS A 18 -16.64 10.45 -5.55
C LYS A 18 -16.68 10.78 -4.06
N HIS A 19 -15.57 10.60 -3.34
CA HIS A 19 -15.54 10.66 -1.89
C HIS A 19 -15.03 12.00 -1.33
N PHE A 20 -14.24 12.74 -2.12
CA PHE A 20 -13.65 13.99 -1.66
C PHE A 20 -14.28 15.18 -2.39
N PRO A 21 -14.65 16.27 -1.68
CA PRO A 21 -15.24 17.46 -2.30
C PRO A 21 -14.31 18.14 -3.32
N LYS A 22 -12.99 18.06 -3.07
CA LYS A 22 -11.94 18.62 -3.92
C LYS A 22 -10.73 17.69 -3.91
N GLN A 23 -9.99 17.66 -5.01
CA GLN A 23 -8.73 16.92 -5.10
C GLN A 23 -7.71 17.36 -4.03
N ALA A 24 -7.75 18.61 -3.59
CA ALA A 24 -6.89 19.12 -2.52
C ALA A 24 -7.22 18.49 -1.17
N CYS A 25 -8.50 18.19 -0.88
CA CYS A 25 -8.89 17.50 0.34
C CYS A 25 -8.34 16.07 0.35
N ALA A 26 -8.44 15.35 -0.78
CA ALA A 26 -7.86 14.02 -0.91
C ALA A 26 -6.33 14.03 -0.71
N ALA A 27 -5.63 15.01 -1.31
CA ALA A 27 -4.19 15.14 -1.15
C ALA A 27 -3.80 15.37 0.33
N LEU A 28 -4.56 16.22 1.04
CA LEU A 28 -4.33 16.50 2.45
C LEU A 28 -4.63 15.28 3.32
N GLU A 29 -5.80 14.66 3.16
CA GLU A 29 -6.19 13.49 3.96
C GLU A 29 -5.25 12.29 3.74
N ILE A 30 -4.72 12.11 2.52
CA ILE A 30 -3.71 11.09 2.25
C ILE A 30 -2.38 11.45 2.93
N ALA A 31 -1.98 12.73 2.92
CA ALA A 31 -0.78 13.16 3.63
C ALA A 31 -0.93 12.99 5.15
N GLU A 32 -2.09 13.34 5.71
CA GLU A 32 -2.39 13.20 7.14
C GLU A 32 -2.59 11.74 7.57
N TYR A 33 -3.05 10.87 6.68
CA TYR A 33 -3.14 9.44 6.93
C TYR A 33 -1.77 8.84 7.24
N TRP A 34 -0.73 9.29 6.55
CA TRP A 34 0.64 8.83 6.76
C TRP A 34 1.40 9.65 7.80
N GLY A 35 1.40 10.98 7.67
CA GLY A 35 2.21 11.87 8.52
C GLY A 35 1.48 12.47 9.73
N GLY A 36 0.23 12.09 9.99
CA GLY A 36 -0.58 12.64 11.06
C GLY A 36 -1.15 14.04 10.78
N ALA A 37 -1.92 14.56 11.75
CA ALA A 37 -2.60 15.85 11.60
C ALA A 37 -1.61 17.00 11.35
N GLY A 38 -1.87 17.79 10.30
CA GLY A 38 -0.99 18.90 9.91
C GLY A 38 0.17 18.53 8.98
N ALA A 39 0.20 17.28 8.48
CA ALA A 39 1.14 16.88 7.44
C ALA A 39 1.01 17.76 6.17
N SER A 40 2.14 18.07 5.55
CA SER A 40 2.18 18.88 4.33
C SER A 40 1.89 18.04 3.09
N ALA A 41 0.90 18.44 2.30
CA ALA A 41 0.55 17.77 1.05
C ALA A 41 1.21 18.43 -0.17
N ASP A 42 1.82 17.63 -1.04
CA ASP A 42 2.25 18.08 -2.38
C ASP A 42 1.07 18.05 -3.36
N TYR A 43 0.29 19.13 -3.37
CA TYR A 43 -0.87 19.29 -4.25
C TYR A 43 -0.53 19.21 -5.74
N ALA A 44 0.68 19.65 -6.13
CA ALA A 44 1.10 19.64 -7.53
C ALA A 44 1.39 18.21 -7.99
N ALA A 45 2.07 17.41 -7.17
CA ALA A 45 2.24 15.99 -7.41
C ALA A 45 0.91 15.25 -7.49
N PHE A 46 0.00 15.52 -6.56
CA PHE A 46 -1.32 14.88 -6.53
C PHE A 46 -2.15 15.23 -7.77
N SER A 47 -2.12 16.50 -8.21
CA SER A 47 -2.76 16.93 -9.46
C SER A 47 -2.22 16.19 -10.69
N ARG A 48 -0.89 15.97 -10.77
CA ARG A 48 -0.29 15.17 -11.85
C ARG A 48 -0.77 13.71 -11.82
N LYS A 49 -0.94 13.11 -10.63
CA LYS A 49 -1.53 11.77 -10.47
C LYS A 49 -2.97 11.73 -10.99
N MET A 50 -3.79 12.72 -10.62
CA MET A 50 -5.18 12.84 -11.08
C MET A 50 -5.29 12.98 -12.62
N ASN A 51 -4.32 13.64 -13.25
CA ASN A 51 -4.27 13.83 -14.71
C ASN A 51 -3.57 12.70 -15.47
N GLY A 52 -2.98 11.72 -14.76
CA GLY A 52 -2.28 10.59 -15.37
C GLY A 52 -0.90 10.92 -15.92
N THR A 53 -0.34 12.08 -15.58
CA THR A 53 1.04 12.47 -15.92
C THR A 53 2.05 12.09 -14.83
N ARG A 54 1.57 11.52 -13.72
CA ARG A 54 2.35 10.84 -12.68
C ARG A 54 1.61 9.57 -12.28
N GLU A 55 2.34 8.51 -12.01
CA GLU A 55 1.76 7.24 -11.55
C GLU A 55 1.30 7.33 -10.08
N TRP A 56 0.28 6.54 -9.75
CA TRP A 56 -0.15 6.31 -8.38
C TRP A 56 0.82 5.34 -7.70
N SER A 57 1.23 5.63 -6.47
CA SER A 57 1.96 4.67 -5.65
C SER A 57 1.01 3.69 -4.97
N LEU A 58 1.56 2.56 -4.51
CA LEU A 58 0.82 1.62 -3.65
C LEU A 58 0.34 2.31 -2.36
N SER A 59 1.15 3.19 -1.77
CA SER A 59 0.78 3.97 -0.58
C SER A 59 -0.43 4.88 -0.81
N ASP A 60 -0.57 5.48 -2.00
CA ASP A 60 -1.77 6.24 -2.35
C ASP A 60 -3.00 5.34 -2.39
N ALA A 61 -2.86 4.14 -2.95
CA ALA A 61 -3.96 3.20 -3.11
C ALA A 61 -4.42 2.60 -1.79
N VAL A 62 -3.49 2.33 -0.87
CA VAL A 62 -3.79 1.92 0.51
C VAL A 62 -4.50 3.05 1.25
N ALA A 63 -3.97 4.28 1.22
CA ALA A 63 -4.60 5.42 1.89
C ALA A 63 -6.01 5.67 1.34
N ILE A 64 -6.20 5.70 0.01
CA ILE A 64 -7.51 5.88 -0.61
C ILE A 64 -8.45 4.73 -0.25
N TYR A 65 -7.98 3.48 -0.19
CA TYR A 65 -8.80 2.37 0.28
C TYR A 65 -9.27 2.59 1.72
N HIS A 66 -8.38 2.95 2.64
CA HIS A 66 -8.73 3.18 4.04
C HIS A 66 -9.70 4.35 4.21
N LEU A 67 -9.49 5.44 3.48
CA LEU A 67 -10.33 6.64 3.55
C LEU A 67 -11.72 6.46 2.89
N THR A 68 -11.82 5.63 1.85
CA THR A 68 -13.05 5.51 1.04
C THR A 68 -13.79 4.17 1.20
N GLY A 69 -13.13 3.15 1.75
CA GLY A 69 -13.64 1.77 1.84
C GLY A 69 -13.72 1.04 0.49
N SER A 70 -13.14 1.58 -0.58
CA SER A 70 -13.30 1.03 -1.95
C SER A 70 -12.45 -0.23 -2.17
N ARG A 71 -13.05 -1.41 -1.93
CA ARG A 71 -12.41 -2.72 -2.15
C ARG A 71 -11.96 -2.96 -3.60
N ARG A 72 -12.61 -2.31 -4.57
CA ARG A 72 -12.28 -2.44 -6.01
C ARG A 72 -10.85 -2.02 -6.34
N ILE A 73 -10.25 -1.12 -5.54
CA ILE A 73 -8.86 -0.70 -5.70
C ILE A 73 -7.91 -1.83 -5.30
N LEU A 74 -8.19 -2.50 -4.17
CA LEU A 74 -7.41 -3.65 -3.72
C LEU A 74 -7.51 -4.82 -4.69
N ASP A 75 -8.70 -5.09 -5.22
CA ASP A 75 -8.92 -6.17 -6.19
C ASP A 75 -8.11 -5.91 -7.48
N ALA A 76 -8.03 -4.65 -7.93
CA ALA A 76 -7.24 -4.27 -9.10
C ALA A 76 -5.73 -4.44 -8.87
N ILE A 77 -5.22 -4.04 -7.69
CA ILE A 77 -3.82 -4.27 -7.32
C ILE A 77 -3.50 -5.77 -7.27
N GLN A 78 -4.40 -6.58 -6.71
CA GLN A 78 -4.23 -8.04 -6.66
C GLN A 78 -4.20 -8.66 -8.06
N SER A 79 -4.95 -8.11 -9.02
CA SER A 79 -4.93 -8.57 -10.41
C SER A 79 -3.68 -8.16 -11.20
N GLU A 80 -2.96 -7.10 -10.79
CA GLU A 80 -1.66 -6.73 -11.39
C GLU A 80 -0.51 -7.61 -10.88
N GLY A 81 -0.63 -8.17 -9.68
CA GLY A 81 0.36 -9.06 -9.11
C GLY A 81 0.36 -10.49 -9.67
N SER A 82 -0.50 -10.84 -10.62
CA SER A 82 -0.72 -12.24 -11.03
C SER A 82 0.36 -12.86 -11.91
N ASP A 83 1.29 -12.06 -12.47
CA ASP A 83 2.21 -12.57 -13.49
C ASP A 83 3.54 -13.12 -12.94
N ASP A 84 3.81 -12.95 -11.63
CA ASP A 84 5.04 -13.43 -10.97
C ASP A 84 4.78 -14.06 -9.58
N LEU A 85 3.56 -14.55 -9.34
CA LEU A 85 3.24 -15.20 -8.07
C LEU A 85 3.92 -16.58 -7.99
N PRO A 86 4.68 -16.86 -6.92
CA PRO A 86 5.32 -18.15 -6.79
C PRO A 86 4.28 -19.26 -6.71
N THR A 87 4.34 -20.20 -7.64
CA THR A 87 3.53 -21.42 -7.66
C THR A 87 4.20 -22.59 -6.92
N ASP A 88 5.43 -22.39 -6.45
CA ASP A 88 6.23 -23.38 -5.72
C ASP A 88 6.09 -23.22 -4.19
N PRO A 89 5.69 -24.28 -3.44
CA PRO A 89 5.73 -24.31 -1.98
C PRO A 89 7.07 -23.85 -1.35
N ALA A 90 8.22 -24.03 -2.02
CA ALA A 90 9.50 -23.56 -1.53
C ALA A 90 9.60 -22.02 -1.45
N ALA A 91 8.86 -21.30 -2.28
CA ALA A 91 8.82 -19.84 -2.25
C ALA A 91 7.99 -19.30 -1.06
N LEU A 92 7.04 -20.08 -0.52
CA LEU A 92 6.38 -19.72 0.75
C LEU A 92 7.37 -19.72 1.92
N LEU A 93 8.40 -20.58 1.90
CA LEU A 93 9.43 -20.59 2.93
C LEU A 93 10.31 -19.33 2.86
N ALA A 94 10.58 -18.82 1.66
CA ALA A 94 11.28 -17.55 1.48
C ALA A 94 10.46 -16.36 2.03
N HIS A 95 9.15 -16.33 1.77
CA HIS A 95 8.25 -15.33 2.35
C HIS A 95 8.14 -15.44 3.87
N ALA A 96 8.08 -16.66 4.42
CA ALA A 96 8.08 -16.87 5.86
C ALA A 96 9.38 -16.37 6.51
N THR A 97 10.53 -16.59 5.87
CA THR A 97 11.84 -16.11 6.35
C THR A 97 11.89 -14.57 6.34
N SER A 98 11.40 -13.94 5.28
CA SER A 98 11.29 -12.48 5.20
C SER A 98 10.37 -11.93 6.29
N LEU A 99 9.20 -12.55 6.52
CA LEU A 99 8.29 -12.17 7.59
C LEU A 99 8.91 -12.27 8.99
N ILE A 100 9.70 -13.31 9.24
CA ILE A 100 10.39 -13.48 10.53
C ILE A 100 11.43 -12.37 10.72
N LYS A 101 12.19 -12.05 9.67
CA LYS A 101 13.20 -10.99 9.71
C LYS A 101 12.56 -9.63 9.97
N GLU A 102 11.66 -9.19 9.09
CA GLU A 102 11.03 -7.87 9.20
C GLU A 102 10.20 -7.77 10.49
N GLY A 103 9.51 -8.85 10.89
CA GLY A 103 8.78 -8.91 12.15
C GLY A 103 9.66 -8.76 13.39
N GLY A 104 10.88 -9.32 13.36
CA GLY A 104 11.86 -9.15 14.42
C GLY A 104 12.42 -7.73 14.48
N GLU A 105 12.78 -7.16 13.33
CA GLU A 105 13.31 -5.80 13.19
C GLU A 105 12.28 -4.76 13.64
N GLY A 106 11.02 -4.87 13.20
CA GLY A 106 9.97 -3.97 13.65
C GLY A 106 9.53 -4.16 15.10
N ALA A 107 9.56 -5.39 15.63
CA ALA A 107 9.33 -5.60 17.07
C ALA A 107 10.42 -4.92 17.92
N ALA A 108 11.70 -5.00 17.49
CA ALA A 108 12.80 -4.33 18.16
C ALA A 108 12.65 -2.81 18.09
N ALA A 109 12.33 -2.26 16.92
CA ALA A 109 12.13 -0.82 16.74
C ALA A 109 10.94 -0.28 17.57
N LEU A 110 9.86 -1.04 17.71
CA LEU A 110 8.74 -0.69 18.58
C LEU A 110 9.11 -0.67 20.08
N ILE A 111 9.92 -1.63 20.52
CA ILE A 111 10.41 -1.68 21.90
C ILE A 111 11.31 -0.47 22.17
N ASP A 112 12.22 -0.15 21.25
CA ASP A 112 13.11 1.01 21.35
C ASP A 112 12.32 2.33 21.39
N ALA A 113 11.38 2.51 20.46
CA ALA A 113 10.44 3.64 20.46
C ALA A 113 9.69 3.78 21.80
N GLY A 114 9.22 2.66 22.37
CA GLY A 114 8.56 2.63 23.68
C GLY A 114 9.46 3.01 24.87
N GLN A 115 10.78 2.99 24.67
CA GLN A 115 11.80 3.40 25.64
C GLN A 115 12.33 4.83 25.38
N GLY A 116 11.74 5.56 24.44
CA GLY A 116 12.14 6.92 24.06
C GLY A 116 12.98 7.00 22.79
N GLY A 117 13.05 5.93 22.01
CA GLY A 117 13.69 5.86 20.70
C GLY A 117 12.94 6.58 19.57
N CYS A 118 13.42 6.43 18.33
CA CYS A 118 12.92 7.15 17.16
C CYS A 118 11.61 6.57 16.63
N LEU A 119 10.54 7.39 16.59
CA LEU A 119 9.24 6.97 16.06
C LEU A 119 9.27 6.76 14.54
N ASP A 120 10.05 7.54 13.80
CA ASP A 120 10.16 7.42 12.34
C ASP A 120 10.80 6.09 11.93
N GLU A 121 11.74 5.59 12.74
CA GLU A 121 12.38 4.28 12.52
C GLU A 121 11.41 3.13 12.81
N ALA A 122 10.62 3.24 13.89
CA ALA A 122 9.56 2.28 14.17
C ALA A 122 8.48 2.28 13.09
N GLU A 123 8.12 3.44 12.55
CA GLU A 123 7.16 3.56 11.45
C GLU A 123 7.69 2.89 10.17
N ALA A 124 8.94 3.18 9.77
CA ALA A 124 9.56 2.56 8.61
C ALA A 124 9.56 1.03 8.70
N GLN A 125 9.92 0.49 9.87
CA GLN A 125 9.93 -0.95 10.09
C GLN A 125 8.53 -1.58 10.08
N LEU A 126 7.50 -0.87 10.55
CA LEU A 126 6.11 -1.31 10.43
C LEU A 126 5.63 -1.38 8.98
N VAL A 127 6.07 -0.44 8.13
CA VAL A 127 5.80 -0.46 6.69
C VAL A 127 6.44 -1.70 6.05
N ASP A 128 7.70 -2.00 6.37
CA ASP A 128 8.41 -3.17 5.84
C ASP A 128 7.73 -4.49 6.23
N ILE A 129 7.23 -4.60 7.47
CA ILE A 129 6.41 -5.73 7.92
C ILE A 129 5.12 -5.84 7.09
N ALA A 130 4.41 -4.73 6.89
CA ALA A 130 3.15 -4.72 6.15
C ALA A 130 3.34 -5.16 4.70
N GLU A 131 4.43 -4.72 4.06
CA GLU A 131 4.79 -5.14 2.70
C GLU A 131 5.15 -6.63 2.63
N ALA A 132 5.97 -7.12 3.57
CA ALA A 132 6.33 -8.54 3.63
C ALA A 132 5.10 -9.43 3.84
N ALA A 133 4.17 -9.01 4.71
CA ALA A 133 2.90 -9.70 4.94
C ALA A 133 1.98 -9.68 3.72
N ALA A 134 1.91 -8.56 3.00
CA ALA A 134 1.13 -8.46 1.77
C ALA A 134 1.66 -9.44 0.70
N ARG A 135 2.98 -9.52 0.52
CA ARG A 135 3.62 -10.46 -0.42
C ARG A 135 3.35 -11.91 -0.03
N ALA A 136 3.52 -12.27 1.24
CA ALA A 136 3.25 -13.61 1.73
C ALA A 136 1.78 -14.02 1.56
N LEU A 137 0.85 -13.12 1.87
CA LEU A 137 -0.58 -13.37 1.72
C LEU A 137 -0.98 -13.56 0.25
N ALA A 138 -0.40 -12.77 -0.66
CA ALA A 138 -0.60 -12.93 -2.10
C ALA A 138 -0.14 -14.32 -2.58
N ALA A 139 1.05 -14.77 -2.15
CA ALA A 139 1.58 -16.09 -2.47
C ALA A 139 0.69 -17.24 -1.95
N VAL A 140 0.19 -17.15 -0.71
CA VAL A 140 -0.74 -18.15 -0.14
C VAL A 140 -2.05 -18.22 -0.94
N ARG A 141 -2.59 -17.06 -1.35
CA ARG A 141 -3.81 -17.00 -2.17
C ARG A 141 -3.59 -17.58 -3.57
N ALA A 142 -2.43 -17.32 -4.18
CA ALA A 142 -2.06 -17.88 -5.47
C ALA A 142 -2.02 -19.40 -5.42
N MET A 143 -1.36 -19.97 -4.41
CA MET A 143 -1.32 -21.43 -4.22
C MET A 143 -2.70 -22.04 -3.96
N ARG A 144 -3.60 -21.34 -3.26
CA ARG A 144 -4.98 -21.79 -3.07
C ARG A 144 -5.82 -21.74 -4.35
N GLY A 145 -5.53 -20.83 -5.27
CA GLY A 145 -6.22 -20.72 -6.56
C GLY A 145 -5.69 -21.66 -7.65
N ALA A 146 -4.48 -22.21 -7.46
CA ALA A 146 -3.83 -23.15 -8.39
C ALA A 146 -4.13 -24.64 -8.09
N ALA A 147 -4.78 -24.95 -6.96
CA ALA A 147 -5.18 -26.29 -6.52
C ALA A 147 -6.66 -26.56 -6.82
#